data_AF-A0A1H7ZC19-F1
#
_entry.id   AF-A0A1H7ZC19-F1
#
_cell.length_a   1.000
_cell.length_b   1.000
_cell.length_c   1.000
_cell.angle_alpha   90.00
_cell.angle_beta   90.00
_cell.angle_gamma   90.00
#
_symmetry.space_group_name_H-M   'P 1'
#
loop_
_entity.id
_entity.type
_entity.pdbx_description
1 polymer ?
#
loop_
_entity_poly.entity_id
_entity_poly.type
_entity_poly.pdbx_seq_one_letter_code
_entity_poly.pdbx_strand_id
1 'polypeptide(L)'
;MIRSVRLFLALGLGIATLSACQTAPAGQPKPVAGFVTDMKAFDVFIATKPTAEQFHAAYPDVTLVTPDMMTTREMRQNNSRYFPKMDADGRIVGGSFQ
;
A
#
# COMPACT_ATOMS: atom_id res chain seq x y z
N MET A 1 -26.49 37.54 43.18
CA MET A 1 -26.71 36.64 44.33
C MET A 1 -27.46 35.42 43.79
N ILE A 2 -27.06 34.15 43.85
CA ILE A 2 -26.14 33.38 44.70
C ILE A 2 -25.61 32.17 43.89
N ARG A 3 -24.36 31.81 44.16
CA ARG A 3 -23.57 30.66 43.66
C ARG A 3 -24.25 29.31 43.94
N SER A 4 -24.00 28.31 43.08
CA SER A 4 -23.90 26.91 43.52
C SER A 4 -22.97 26.11 42.60
N VAL A 5 -21.75 25.92 43.09
CA VAL A 5 -20.74 24.95 42.66
C VAL A 5 -21.19 23.56 43.10
N ARG A 6 -21.14 22.56 42.19
CA ARG A 6 -20.97 21.14 42.53
C ARG A 6 -20.11 20.45 41.47
N LEU A 7 -18.84 20.31 41.83
CA LEU A 7 -17.81 19.41 41.33
C LEU A 7 -18.16 17.97 41.72
N PHE A 8 -18.17 16.99 40.79
CA PHE A 8 -17.87 15.55 40.99
C PHE A 8 -17.80 14.90 39.58
N LEU A 9 -16.63 14.61 39.02
CA LEU A 9 -15.77 13.42 39.19
C LEU A 9 -16.27 12.17 38.42
N ALA A 10 -15.41 11.73 37.50
CA ALA A 10 -15.24 10.38 36.93
C ALA A 10 -16.33 9.77 36.04
N LEU A 11 -15.97 9.41 34.80
CA LEU A 11 -15.94 8.00 34.37
C LEU A 11 -15.13 7.85 33.08
N GLY A 12 -14.17 6.93 33.10
CA GLY A 12 -13.29 6.65 31.98
C GLY A 12 -13.98 5.95 30.83
N LEU A 13 -13.46 6.17 29.62
CA LEU A 13 -13.64 5.27 28.50
C LEU A 13 -12.23 4.94 27.98
N GLY A 14 -11.74 3.77 28.43
CA GLY A 14 -10.54 3.18 27.88
C GLY A 14 -10.78 2.88 26.40
N ILE A 15 -10.13 3.65 25.54
CA ILE A 15 -10.07 3.33 24.12
C ILE A 15 -9.02 2.23 23.99
N ALA A 16 -9.46 0.98 24.09
CA ALA A 16 -8.66 -0.14 23.64
C ALA A 16 -8.49 0.02 22.13
N THR A 17 -7.36 0.59 21.72
CA THR A 17 -6.92 0.56 20.33
C THR A 17 -6.69 -0.90 19.99
N LEU A 18 -7.68 -1.53 19.36
CA LEU A 18 -7.48 -2.75 18.59
C LEU A 18 -6.47 -2.42 17.51
N SER A 19 -5.20 -2.64 17.83
CA SER A 19 -4.14 -2.74 16.84
C SER A 19 -4.45 -4.01 16.06
N ALA A 20 -5.18 -3.85 14.96
CA ALA A 20 -5.38 -4.90 13.99
C ALA A 20 -4.02 -5.19 13.36
N CYS A 21 -3.25 -6.09 13.97
CA CYS A 21 -2.25 -6.87 13.26
C CYS A 21 -3.03 -7.72 12.28
N GLN A 22 -3.17 -7.20 11.08
CA GLN A 22 -3.73 -7.91 9.95
C GLN A 22 -2.76 -9.04 9.65
N THR A 23 -3.09 -10.24 10.13
CA THR A 23 -2.46 -11.49 9.70
C THR A 23 -2.55 -11.49 8.17
N ALA A 24 -1.43 -11.20 7.53
CA ALA A 24 -1.25 -11.43 6.11
C ALA A 24 -1.69 -12.88 5.82
N PRO A 25 -2.60 -13.11 4.87
CA PRO A 25 -3.03 -14.45 4.51
C PRO A 25 -1.82 -15.36 4.26
N ALA A 26 -1.80 -16.54 4.88
CA ALA A 26 -0.78 -17.55 4.66
C ALA A 26 -0.82 -17.98 3.19
N GLY A 27 0.12 -17.44 2.40
CA GLY A 27 0.12 -17.55 0.94
C GLY A 27 0.55 -16.26 0.22
N GLN A 28 0.68 -15.14 0.93
CA GLN A 28 1.25 -13.94 0.33
C GLN A 28 2.76 -14.14 0.05
N PRO A 29 3.23 -13.82 -1.18
CA PRO A 29 4.65 -13.89 -1.52
C PRO A 29 5.47 -13.09 -0.51
N LYS A 30 6.67 -13.58 -0.19
CA LYS A 30 7.61 -12.81 0.64
C LYS A 30 7.87 -11.46 -0.05
N PRO A 31 7.76 -10.32 0.67
CA PRO A 31 8.04 -9.02 0.09
C PRO A 31 9.47 -8.94 -0.48
N VAL A 32 9.59 -8.39 -1.68
CA VAL A 32 10.86 -8.10 -2.34
C VAL A 32 11.24 -6.66 -2.00
N ALA A 33 12.30 -6.50 -1.21
CA ALA A 33 12.81 -5.19 -0.82
C ALA A 33 13.60 -4.52 -1.96
N GLY A 34 13.58 -3.19 -2.00
CA GLY A 34 14.29 -2.37 -2.98
C GLY A 34 13.58 -2.29 -4.34
N PHE A 35 14.34 -2.48 -5.42
CA PHE A 35 13.81 -2.43 -6.78
C PHE A 35 13.77 -3.82 -7.41
N VAL A 36 12.99 -3.96 -8.47
CA VAL A 36 12.86 -5.26 -9.17
C VAL A 36 14.16 -5.61 -9.88
N THR A 37 14.79 -6.70 -9.45
CA THR A 37 15.99 -7.27 -10.10
C THR A 37 15.67 -8.52 -10.91
N ASP A 38 14.72 -9.33 -10.45
CA ASP A 38 14.22 -10.50 -11.17
C ASP A 38 12.98 -10.14 -12.00
N MET A 39 13.22 -9.73 -13.24
CA MET A 39 12.16 -9.37 -14.19
C MET A 39 11.24 -10.55 -14.51
N LYS A 40 11.75 -11.78 -14.52
CA LYS A 40 10.95 -12.96 -14.87
C LYS A 40 9.95 -13.28 -13.77
N ALA A 41 10.38 -13.21 -12.50
CA ALA A 41 9.48 -13.36 -11.36
C ALA A 41 8.44 -12.24 -11.34
N PHE A 42 8.83 -11.01 -11.67
CA PHE A 42 7.92 -9.88 -11.75
C PHE A 42 6.87 -10.05 -12.86
N ASP A 43 7.26 -10.48 -14.06
CA ASP A 43 6.31 -10.74 -15.15
C ASP A 43 5.29 -11.83 -14.77
N VAL A 44 5.74 -12.90 -14.09
CA VAL A 44 4.84 -13.93 -13.56
C VAL A 44 3.86 -13.35 -12.53
N PHE A 45 4.33 -12.47 -11.65
CA PHE A 45 3.48 -11.79 -10.68
C PHE A 45 2.42 -10.91 -11.36
N ILE A 46 2.82 -10.07 -12.33
CA ILE A 46 1.89 -9.21 -13.08
C ILE A 46 0.88 -10.06 -13.88
N ALA A 47 1.28 -11.22 -14.40
CA ALA A 47 0.38 -12.14 -15.09
C ALA A 47 -0.77 -12.68 -14.21
N THR A 48 -0.63 -12.63 -12.87
CA THR A 48 -1.71 -12.97 -11.92
C THR A 48 -2.80 -11.89 -11.83
N LYS A 49 -2.61 -10.75 -12.51
CA LYS A 49 -3.47 -9.57 -12.48
C LYS A 49 -3.69 -9.02 -11.06
N PRO A 50 -2.61 -8.63 -10.35
CA PRO A 50 -2.72 -8.20 -8.96
C PRO A 50 -3.49 -6.89 -8.83
N THR A 51 -4.08 -6.67 -7.66
CA THR A 51 -4.57 -5.34 -7.26
C THR A 51 -3.39 -4.46 -6.84
N ALA A 52 -3.61 -3.15 -6.72
CA ALA A 52 -2.59 -2.23 -6.21
C ALA A 52 -2.11 -2.60 -4.79
N GLU A 53 -3.01 -3.05 -3.92
CA GLU A 53 -2.68 -3.51 -2.57
C GLU A 53 -1.80 -4.77 -2.60
N GLN A 54 -2.12 -5.73 -3.47
CA GLN A 54 -1.29 -6.95 -3.63
C GLN A 54 0.08 -6.61 -4.20
N PHE A 55 0.14 -5.66 -5.13
CA PHE A 55 1.40 -5.15 -5.65
C PHE A 55 2.26 -4.55 -4.53
N HIS A 56 1.69 -3.67 -3.71
CA HIS A 56 2.43 -3.03 -2.63
C HIS A 56 2.86 -4.02 -1.53
N ALA A 57 2.07 -5.06 -1.28
CA ALA A 57 2.47 -6.14 -0.38
C ALA A 57 3.69 -6.94 -0.90
N ALA A 58 3.73 -7.23 -2.21
CA ALA A 58 4.82 -7.99 -2.82
C ALA A 58 6.08 -7.16 -3.12
N TYR A 59 5.91 -5.89 -3.49
CA TYR A 59 6.98 -4.96 -3.89
C TYR A 59 6.81 -3.60 -3.16
N PRO A 60 7.03 -3.56 -1.84
CA PRO A 60 6.73 -2.37 -1.01
C PRO A 60 7.54 -1.12 -1.40
N ASP A 61 8.76 -1.33 -1.89
CA ASP A 61 9.69 -0.24 -2.23
C ASP A 61 9.58 0.21 -3.71
N VAL A 62 8.75 -0.47 -4.51
CA VAL A 62 8.48 -0.10 -5.89
C VAL A 62 7.30 0.86 -5.92
N THR A 63 7.53 2.07 -6.44
CA THR A 63 6.48 3.06 -6.60
C THR A 63 5.56 2.66 -7.76
N LEU A 64 4.29 2.41 -7.46
CA LEU A 64 3.24 2.20 -8.45
C LEU A 64 2.66 3.56 -8.87
N VAL A 65 3.00 4.03 -10.08
CA VAL A 65 2.63 5.37 -10.56
C VAL A 65 1.30 5.31 -11.32
N THR A 66 0.19 5.60 -10.63
CA THR A 66 -1.14 5.65 -11.25
C THR A 66 -1.36 6.96 -12.02
N PRO A 67 -2.29 6.99 -13.00
CA PRO A 67 -2.55 8.20 -13.81
C PRO A 67 -2.98 9.43 -13.00
N ASP A 68 -3.63 9.21 -11.86
CA ASP A 68 -4.09 10.21 -10.89
C ASP A 68 -2.96 10.74 -9.98
N MET A 69 -1.81 10.07 -9.96
CA MET A 69 -0.68 10.48 -9.12
C MET A 69 0.12 11.61 -9.80
N MET A 70 0.16 12.78 -9.17
CA MET A 70 1.11 13.82 -9.58
C MET A 70 2.53 13.36 -9.26
N THR A 71 3.33 13.12 -10.29
CA THR A 71 4.74 12.76 -10.15
C THR A 71 5.63 13.73 -10.92
N THR A 72 6.82 13.99 -10.39
CA THR A 72 7.86 14.72 -11.11
C THR A 72 8.47 13.83 -12.19
N ARG A 73 8.97 14.43 -13.27
CA ARG A 73 9.71 13.72 -14.33
C ARG A 73 11.16 13.43 -13.90
N GLU A 74 11.31 12.71 -12.80
CA GLU A 74 12.61 12.24 -12.34
C GLU A 74 13.07 11.05 -13.20
N MET A 75 14.30 11.10 -13.69
CA MET A 75 14.90 10.00 -14.44
C MET A 75 15.53 9.02 -13.46
N ARG A 76 15.07 7.77 -13.45
CA ARG A 76 15.66 6.70 -12.65
C ARG A 76 16.27 5.64 -13.57
N GLN A 77 17.38 5.07 -13.13
CA GLN A 77 18.11 4.03 -13.89
C GLN A 77 17.87 2.63 -13.32
N ASN A 78 16.84 2.46 -12.49
CA ASN A 78 16.49 1.19 -11.86
C ASN A 78 14.98 0.94 -11.95
N ASN A 79 14.58 -0.31 -11.69
CA ASN A 79 13.19 -0.74 -11.72
C ASN A 79 12.45 -0.41 -10.41
N SER A 80 12.56 0.83 -9.94
CA SER A 80 11.90 1.31 -8.71
C SER A 80 10.57 2.03 -8.96
N ARG A 81 10.23 2.31 -10.21
CA ARG A 81 8.97 2.95 -10.60
C ARG A 81 8.28 2.17 -11.69
N TYR A 82 7.09 1.68 -11.40
CA TYR A 82 6.27 0.95 -12.34
C TYR A 82 5.03 1.76 -12.72
N PHE A 83 4.77 1.87 -14.02
CA PHE A 83 3.61 2.54 -14.59
C PHE A 83 2.62 1.48 -15.04
N PRO A 84 1.59 1.15 -14.23
CA PRO A 84 0.67 0.07 -14.53
C PRO A 84 -0.31 0.46 -15.62
N LYS A 85 -0.65 -0.53 -16.45
CA LYS A 85 -1.90 -0.53 -17.21
C LYS A 85 -2.94 -1.26 -16.36
N MET A 86 -4.06 -0.60 -16.09
CA MET A 86 -5.18 -1.17 -15.35
C MET A 86 -6.30 -1.64 -16.28
N ASP A 87 -7.04 -2.67 -15.87
CA ASP A 87 -8.31 -3.04 -16.49
C ASP A 87 -9.50 -2.30 -15.84
N ALA A 88 -10.73 -2.62 -16.29
CA ALA A 88 -11.95 -2.01 -15.81
C ALA A 88 -12.26 -2.33 -14.33
N ASP A 89 -11.69 -3.41 -13.80
CA ASP A 89 -11.86 -3.84 -12.41
C ASP A 89 -10.75 -3.28 -11.50
N GLY A 90 -9.85 -2.44 -12.03
CA GLY A 90 -8.73 -1.86 -11.29
C GLY A 90 -7.58 -2.84 -11.03
N ARG A 91 -7.49 -3.94 -11.79
CA ARG A 91 -6.37 -4.89 -11.70
C ARG A 91 -5.27 -4.49 -12.66
N ILE A 92 -4.02 -4.75 -12.24
CA ILE A 92 -2.84 -4.48 -13.05
C ILE A 92 -2.72 -5.57 -14.11
N VAL A 93 -2.83 -5.22 -15.39
CA VAL A 93 -2.75 -6.16 -16.52
C VAL A 93 -1.47 -6.02 -17.35
N GLY A 94 -0.57 -5.14 -16.94
CA GLY A 94 0.69 -4.84 -17.60
C GLY A 94 1.25 -3.50 -17.16
N GLY A 95 2.24 -2.99 -17.90
CA GLY A 95 2.90 -1.73 -17.57
C GLY A 95 4.38 -1.71 -17.97
N SER A 96 5.12 -0.71 -17.49
CA SER A 96 6.56 -0.58 -17.79
C SER A 96 7.31 0.17 -16.67
N PHE A 97 8.61 -0.08 -16.55
CA PHE A 97 9.51 0.68 -15.68
C PHE A 97 10.07 1.92 -16.39
N GLN A 98 10.23 3.06 -15.68
CA GLN A 98 10.93 4.28 -16.14
C GLN A 98 11.57 5.07 -14.99
#